data_AF-A0A351KHM2-F1
#
_entry.id   AF-A0A351KHM2-F1
#
_cell.length_a   1.000
_cell.length_b   1.000
_cell.length_c   1.000
_cell.angle_alpha   90.00
_cell.angle_beta   90.00
_cell.angle_gamma   90.00
#
_symmetry.space_group_name_H-M   'P 1'
#
loop_
_entity.id
_entity.type
_entity.pdbx_description
1 polymer ?
#
loop_
_entity_poly.entity_id
_entity_poly.type
_entity_poly.pdbx_seq_one_letter_code
_entity_poly.pdbx_strand_id
1 'polypeptide(L)' 'MKIGIISDLHGYPEQFKKAINILKGSDMILCAGDILYHGPRNPILEGYRSEEHTSELQS' A
#
# COMPACT_ATOMS: atom_id res chain seq x y z
N MET A 1 -0.59 -10.16 20.58
CA MET A 1 0.05 -9.29 19.59
C MET A 1 -0.25 -9.83 18.21
N LYS A 2 -0.98 -9.08 17.40
CA LYS A 2 -1.36 -9.39 16.02
C LYS A 2 -0.64 -8.43 15.09
N ILE A 3 0.16 -8.98 14.17
CA ILE A 3 0.92 -8.20 13.21
C ILE A 3 0.36 -8.45 11.81
N GLY A 4 -0.08 -7.39 11.14
CA GLY A 4 -0.41 -7.41 9.72
C GLY A 4 0.86 -7.22 8.89
N ILE A 5 0.97 -7.92 7.77
CA ILE A 5 2.10 -7.79 6.84
C ILE A 5 1.54 -7.42 5.48
N ILE A 6 2.15 -6.44 4.84
CA ILE A 6 1.79 -5.97 3.50
C ILE A 6 3.08 -5.64 2.71
N SER A 7 3.04 -5.73 1.40
CA SER A 7 4.17 -5.48 0.50
C SER A 7 3.68 -5.02 -0.86
N ASP A 8 4.58 -4.53 -1.71
CA ASP A 8 4.35 -4.31 -3.14
C ASP A 8 3.14 -3.39 -3.41
N LEU A 9 3.06 -2.30 -2.66
CA LEU A 9 1.95 -1.35 -2.69
C LEU A 9 1.93 -0.53 -4.00
N HIS A 10 3.11 -0.27 -4.55
CA HIS A 10 3.37 0.31 -5.87
C HIS A 10 2.51 1.52 -6.26
N GLY A 11 2.17 2.43 -5.34
CA GLY A 11 1.50 3.68 -5.71
C GLY A 11 0.00 3.56 -6.06
N TYR A 12 -0.69 2.53 -5.58
CA TYR A 12 -2.13 2.30 -5.83
C TYR A 12 -3.01 2.53 -4.58
N PRO A 13 -3.60 3.73 -4.39
CA PRO A 13 -4.29 4.10 -3.15
C PRO A 13 -5.54 3.26 -2.87
N GLU A 14 -6.34 2.94 -3.89
CA GLU A 14 -7.58 2.16 -3.71
C GLU A 14 -7.31 0.70 -3.29
N GLN A 15 -6.22 0.13 -3.77
CA GLN A 15 -5.75 -1.21 -3.41
C GLN A 15 -5.20 -1.19 -1.99
N PHE A 16 -4.45 -0.16 -1.62
CA PHE A 16 -3.97 0.06 -0.27
C PHE A 16 -5.13 0.16 0.74
N LYS A 17 -6.14 1.00 0.50
CA LYS A 17 -7.33 1.12 1.36
C LYS A 17 -8.01 -0.23 1.61
N LYS A 18 -8.18 -1.03 0.56
CA LYS A 18 -8.76 -2.39 0.66
C LYS A 18 -7.91 -3.30 1.55
N ALA A 19 -6.60 -3.28 1.36
CA ALA A 19 -5.67 -4.09 2.15
C ALA A 19 -5.65 -3.66 3.63
N ILE A 20 -5.61 -2.36 3.91
CA ILE A 20 -5.69 -1.83 5.28
C ILE A 20 -7.00 -2.22 5.96
N ASN A 21 -8.13 -2.22 5.21
CA ASN A 21 -9.40 -2.67 5.76
C ASN A 21 -9.38 -4.15 6.19
N ILE A 22 -8.67 -5.02 5.46
CA ILE A 22 -8.48 -6.44 5.83
C ILE A 22 -7.60 -6.57 7.08
N LEU A 23 -6.58 -5.71 7.18
CA LEU A 23 -5.62 -5.71 8.29
C LEU A 23 -6.15 -5.01 9.55
N LYS A 24 -7.39 -4.50 9.53
CA LYS A 24 -8.03 -3.89 10.70
C LYS A 24 -7.95 -4.78 11.95
N GLY A 25 -7.65 -4.14 13.07
CA GLY A 25 -7.47 -4.80 14.36
C GLY A 25 -6.13 -5.52 14.54
N SER A 26 -5.15 -5.30 13.65
CA SER A 26 -3.75 -5.61 13.94
C SER A 26 -3.17 -4.56 14.88
N ASP A 27 -2.32 -4.98 15.81
CA ASP A 27 -1.61 -4.08 16.73
C ASP A 27 -0.50 -3.29 15.99
N MET A 28 -0.01 -3.85 14.89
CA MET A 28 1.00 -3.27 14.02
C MET A 28 0.79 -3.76 12.58
N ILE A 29 1.11 -2.91 11.60
CA ILE A 29 1.22 -3.30 10.20
C ILE A 29 2.67 -3.07 9.76
N LEU A 30 3.32 -4.13 9.28
CA LEU A 30 4.66 -4.09 8.70
C LEU A 30 4.54 -4.03 7.19
N CYS A 31 5.06 -2.97 6.58
CA CYS A 31 5.20 -2.85 5.14
C CYS A 31 6.60 -3.31 4.70
N ALA A 32 6.67 -4.32 3.83
CA ALA A 32 7.92 -4.94 3.39
C ALA A 32 8.59 -4.27 2.19
N GLY A 33 8.07 -3.12 1.72
CA GLY A 33 8.71 -2.31 0.69
C GLY A 33 7.82 -2.01 -0.51
N ASP A 34 8.44 -1.42 -1.53
CA ASP A 34 7.81 -1.06 -2.81
C ASP A 34 6.52 -0.27 -2.65
N ILE A 35 6.64 0.87 -1.95
CA ILE A 35 5.51 1.66 -1.46
C ILE A 35 4.88 2.49 -2.58
N LEU A 36 5.67 3.30 -3.30
CA LEU A 36 5.16 4.32 -4.22
C LEU A 36 5.53 4.09 -5.68
N TYR A 37 6.75 3.65 -5.95
CA TYR A 37 7.22 3.47 -7.32
C TYR A 37 6.69 2.16 -7.88
N HIS A 38 6.13 2.18 -9.10
CA HIS A 38 5.62 0.97 -9.74
C HIS A 38 6.73 -0.05 -10.08
N GLY A 39 7.97 0.41 -10.24
CA GLY A 39 9.11 -0.44 -10.61
C GLY A 39 9.36 -0.48 -12.13
N PRO A 40 10.62 -0.46 -12.59
CA PRO A 40 10.97 -0.23 -14.00
C PRO A 40 10.55 -1.38 -14.92
N ARG A 41 10.25 -2.54 -14.35
CA ARG A 41 9.83 -3.76 -15.08
C ARG A 41 8.32 -4.01 -15.02
N ASN A 42 7.58 -3.21 -14.25
CA ASN A 42 6.15 -3.39 -14.05
C ASN A 42 5.39 -2.37 -14.91
N PRO A 43 4.36 -2.78 -15.67
CA PRO A 43 3.51 -1.84 -16.38
C PRO A 43 2.75 -0.95 -15.38
N ILE A 44 2.54 0.30 -15.75
CA ILE A 44 1.63 1.18 -15.02
C ILE A 44 0.20 0.73 -15.35
N LEU A 45 -0.55 0.36 -14.32
CA LEU A 45 -1.96 -0.02 -14.43
C LEU A 45 -2.86 1.19 -14.13
N GLU A 46 -4.13 1.04 -14.47
CA GLU A 46 -5.15 2.02 -14.10
C GLU A 46 -5.19 2.20 -12.57
N GLY A 47 -5.29 3.46 -12.14
CA GLY A 47 -5.33 3.83 -10.73
C GLY A 47 -3.97 4.10 -10.08
N TYR A 48 -2.85 4.06 -10.82
CA TYR A 48 -1.56 4.50 -10.28
C TYR A 48 -1.57 5.99 -9.95
N ARG A 49 -1.41 6.34 -8.67
CA ARG A 49 -1.47 7.71 -8.12
C ARG A 49 -0.53 7.82 -6.90
N SER A 50 0.76 8.04 -7.14
CA SER A 50 1.78 8.08 -6.07
C SER A 50 1.55 9.19 -5.05
N GLU A 51 1.14 10.39 -5.48
CA GLU A 51 0.84 11.50 -4.57
C GLU A 51 -0.36 11.19 -3.67
N GLU A 52 -1.47 10.72 -4.25
CA GLU A 52 -2.66 10.32 -3.48
C GLU A 52 -2.34 9.20 -2.50
N HIS A 53 -1.60 8.18 -2.95
CA HIS A 53 -1.19 7.08 -2.07
C HIS A 53 -0.30 7.57 -0.92
N THR A 54 0.55 8.58 -1.15
CA THR A 54 1.34 9.18 -0.08
C THR A 54 0.44 9.80 0.99
N SER A 55 -0.63 10.48 0.59
CA SER A 55 -1.62 11.02 1.54
C SER A 55 -2.31 9.92 2.35
N GLU A 56 -2.65 8.79 1.72
CA GLU A 56 -3.26 7.64 2.41
C GLU A 56 -2.32 6.94 3.41
N LEU A 57 -1.01 6.96 3.16
CA LEU A 57 -0.03 6.42 4.11
C LEU A 57 0.16 7.30 5.36
N GLN A 58 -0.22 8.56 5.27
CA GLN A 58 -0.08 9.56 6.33
C GLN A 58 -1.37 9.77 7.15
N SER A 59 -2.48 9.16 6.74
CA SER A 59 -3.78 9.22 7.44
C SER A 59 -3.89 8.19 8.56
#